data_AF-A0A357B5Y5-F1
#
_entry.id   AF-A0A357B5Y5-F1
#
_cell.length_a   1.000
_cell.length_b   1.000
_cell.length_c   1.000
_cell.angle_alpha   90.00
_cell.angle_beta   90.00
_cell.angle_gamma   90.00
#
_symmetry.space_group_name_H-M   'P 1'
#
loop_
_entity.id
_entity.type
_entity.pdbx_description
1 polymer ?
#
loop_
_entity_poly.entity_id
_entity_poly.type
_entity_poly.pdbx_seq_one_letter_code
_entity_poly.pdbx_strand_id
1 'polypeptide(L)' 'MLEAAERKVYALRQDRNVGGLMPVSMVVQNVYSQLSEAAASDSSIQGLSTGLVDLDRIILGMGGGDFILVASR' A
#
# COMPACT_ATOMS: atom_id res chain seq x y z
N MET A 1 -23.31 -12.92 -36.39
CA MET A 1 -21.86 -12.65 -36.27
C MET A 1 -21.55 -11.42 -35.40
N LEU A 2 -22.37 -10.37 -35.40
CA LEU A 2 -22.14 -9.15 -34.60
C LEU A 2 -22.17 -9.39 -33.07
N GLU A 3 -23.13 -10.15 -32.57
CA GLU A 3 -23.23 -10.51 -31.13
C GLU A 3 -22.02 -11.28 -30.58
N ALA A 4 -21.32 -12.03 -31.43
CA ALA A 4 -20.14 -12.76 -31.01
C ALA A 4 -18.95 -11.82 -30.82
N ALA A 5 -18.83 -10.80 -31.68
CA ALA A 5 -17.83 -9.76 -31.57
C ALA A 5 -18.08 -8.87 -30.33
N GLU A 6 -19.35 -8.52 -30.08
CA GLU A 6 -19.75 -7.70 -28.93
C GLU A 6 -19.43 -8.41 -27.60
N ARG A 7 -19.77 -9.69 -27.47
CA ARG A 7 -19.39 -10.51 -26.30
C ARG A 7 -17.88 -10.60 -26.12
N LYS A 8 -17.12 -10.73 -27.20
CA LYS A 8 -15.65 -10.78 -27.16
C LYS A 8 -15.05 -9.47 -26.66
N VAL A 9 -15.58 -8.33 -27.11
CA VAL A 9 -15.14 -7.00 -26.66
C VAL A 9 -15.55 -6.76 -25.20
N TYR A 10 -16.73 -7.22 -24.79
CA TYR A 10 -17.19 -7.13 -23.40
C TYR A 10 -16.32 -7.94 -22.45
N ALA A 11 -15.97 -9.18 -22.82
CA ALA A 11 -15.05 -10.04 -22.06
C ALA A 11 -13.65 -9.42 -21.94
N LEU A 12 -13.12 -8.84 -23.02
CA LEU A 12 -11.82 -8.15 -23.02
C LEU A 12 -11.80 -6.89 -22.15
N ARG A 13 -12.95 -6.21 -21.97
CA ARG A 13 -13.08 -5.07 -21.06
C ARG A 13 -13.15 -5.50 -19.60
N GLN A 14 -13.84 -6.60 -19.30
CA GLN A 14 -13.96 -7.12 -17.94
C GLN A 14 -12.65 -7.69 -17.42
N ASP A 15 -11.86 -8.32 -18.29
CA ASP A 15 -10.51 -8.82 -17.97
C ASP A 15 -9.50 -7.66 -17.76
N ARG A 16 -9.80 -6.49 -18.33
CA ARG A 16 -9.10 -5.22 -18.08
C ARG A 16 -9.79 -4.35 -17.02
N ASN A 17 -10.45 -4.95 -16.03
CA ASN A 17 -10.65 -4.25 -14.75
C ASN A 17 -9.28 -4.16 -14.08
N VAL A 18 -8.46 -3.25 -14.58
CA VAL A 18 -7.28 -2.74 -13.89
C VAL A 18 -7.81 -2.23 -12.56
N GLY A 19 -7.42 -2.91 -11.48
CA GLY A 19 -7.81 -2.55 -10.12
C GLY A 19 -7.70 -1.05 -9.92
N GLY A 20 -8.81 -0.44 -9.51
CA GLY A 20 -8.90 1.02 -9.42
C GLY A 20 -9.60 1.52 -8.17
N LEU A 21 -10.55 0.74 -7.63
CA LEU A 21 -11.33 1.15 -6.47
C LEU A 21 -11.41 0.01 -5.46
N MET A 22 -10.85 0.23 -4.28
CA MET A 22 -11.04 -0.63 -3.11
C MET A 22 -12.20 -0.05 -2.29
N PRO A 23 -13.17 -0.87 -1.84
CA PRO A 23 -14.20 -0.40 -0.91
C PRO A 23 -13.56 0.17 0.35
N VAL A 24 -14.05 1.32 0.81
CA VAL A 24 -13.54 2.00 2.03
C VAL A 24 -13.61 1.07 3.25
N SER A 25 -14.64 0.23 3.35
CA SER A 25 -14.76 -0.77 4.43
C SER A 25 -13.55 -1.70 4.52
N MET A 26 -12.99 -2.13 3.38
CA MET A 26 -11.79 -2.96 3.39
C MET A 26 -10.54 -2.17 3.79
N VAL A 27 -10.42 -0.91 3.36
CA VAL A 27 -9.32 -0.02 3.78
C VAL A 27 -9.36 0.19 5.29
N VAL A 28 -10.54 0.46 5.85
CA VAL A 28 -10.74 0.66 7.29
C VAL A 28 -10.34 -0.59 8.07
N GLN A 29 -10.78 -1.78 7.64
CA GLN A 29 -10.39 -3.04 8.27
C GLN A 29 -8.87 -3.24 8.26
N ASN A 30 -8.20 -2.95 7.13
CA ASN A 30 -6.74 -3.05 7.03
C ASN A 30 -6.03 -2.09 7.99
N VAL A 31 -6.48 -0.83 8.09
CA VAL A 31 -5.91 0.16 9.01
C VAL A 31 -6.07 -0.28 10.47
N TYR A 32 -7.24 -0.80 10.85
CA TYR A 32 -7.44 -1.34 12.20
C TYR A 32 -6.50 -2.51 12.51
N SER A 33 -6.29 -3.41 11.56
CA SER A 33 -5.33 -4.52 11.71
C SER A 33 -3.90 -4.01 11.92
N GLN A 34 -3.46 -3.06 11.10
CA GLN A 34 -2.12 -2.45 11.22
C GLN A 34 -1.94 -1.71 12.55
N LEU A 35 -2.95 -0.98 13.01
CA LEU A 35 -2.89 -0.30 14.30
C LEU A 35 -2.83 -1.29 15.46
N SER A 36 -3.58 -2.40 15.39
CA SER A 36 -3.54 -3.45 16.40
C SER A 36 -2.16 -4.13 16.46
N GLU A 37 -1.54 -4.39 15.31
CA GLU A 37 -0.21 -4.98 15.21
C GLU A 37 0.87 -4.02 15.74
N ALA A 38 0.77 -2.74 15.38
CA ALA A 38 1.66 -1.69 15.88
C ALA A 38 1.52 -1.49 17.39
N ALA A 39 0.30 -1.55 17.94
CA ALA A 39 0.07 -1.45 19.38
C ALA A 39 0.56 -2.68 20.16
N ALA A 40 0.62 -3.85 19.52
CA ALA A 40 1.15 -5.07 20.12
C ALA A 40 2.69 -5.13 20.06
N SER A 41 3.32 -4.34 19.19
CA SER A 41 4.78 -4.24 19.09
C SER A 41 5.33 -3.23 20.10
N ASP A 42 6.25 -3.66 20.96
CA ASP A 42 6.93 -2.79 21.94
C ASP A 42 7.97 -1.84 21.30
N SER A 43 8.22 -1.97 19.99
CA SER A 43 9.15 -1.12 19.26
C SER A 43 8.48 0.20 18.85
N SER A 44 9.05 1.33 19.28
CA SER A 44 8.61 2.67 18.88
C SER A 44 8.85 3.00 17.40
N ILE A 45 9.53 2.12 16.67
CA ILE A 45 9.86 2.26 15.25
C ILE A 45 9.00 1.24 14.49
N GLN A 46 8.05 1.71 13.68
CA GLN A 46 7.19 0.86 12.86
C GLN A 46 7.89 0.32 11.61
N GLY A 47 8.93 1.01 11.12
CA GLY A 47 9.71 0.62 9.96
C GLY A 47 11.07 -0.01 10.29
N LEU A 48 11.84 -0.29 9.24
CA LEU A 48 13.25 -0.68 9.38
C LEU A 48 14.06 0.53 9.88
N SER A 49 14.84 0.34 10.96
CA SER A 49 15.72 1.39 11.48
C SER A 49 16.80 1.75 10.44
N THR A 50 17.02 3.05 10.23
CA THR A 50 18.12 3.59 9.40
C THR A 50 19.47 3.50 10.10
N GLY A 51 19.49 3.21 11.41
CA GLY A 51 20.68 3.24 12.27
C GLY A 51 21.06 4.64 12.74
N LEU A 52 20.35 5.69 12.30
CA LEU A 52 20.52 7.07 12.73
C LEU A 52 19.37 7.44 13.69
N VAL A 53 19.63 7.42 15.00
CA VAL A 53 18.59 7.57 16.04
C VAL A 53 17.73 8.82 15.85
N ASP A 54 18.36 9.96 15.55
CA ASP A 54 17.64 11.22 15.35
C ASP A 54 16.77 11.18 14.09
N LEU A 55 17.26 10.54 13.03
CA LEU A 55 16.51 10.39 11.79
C LEU A 55 15.33 9.43 11.98
N ASP A 56 15.57 8.28 12.63
CA ASP A 56 14.55 7.28 12.94
C ASP A 56 13.43 7.85 13.82
N ARG A 57 13.74 8.78 14.73
CA ARG A 57 12.73 9.49 15.52
C ARG A 57 11.86 10.41 14.66
N ILE A 58 12.40 10.97 13.59
CA ILE A 58 11.68 11.91 12.71
C ILE A 58 10.81 11.16 11.70
N ILE A 59 11.34 10.09 11.09
CA ILE A 59 10.65 9.35 10.01
C ILE A 59 10.00 8.04 10.47
N LEU A 60 10.18 7.65 11.73
CA LEU A 60 9.67 6.41 12.34
C LEU A 60 10.22 5.12 11.68
N GLY A 61 11.44 5.21 11.14
CA GLY A 61 12.09 4.17 10.34
C GLY A 61 11.64 4.18 8.88
N MET A 62 11.99 3.14 8.14
CA MET A 62 11.59 2.98 6.73
C MET A 62 10.43 1.99 6.61
N GLY A 63 9.27 2.49 6.16
CA GLY A 63 8.06 1.69 5.95
C GLY A 63 8.09 0.87 4.67
N GLY A 64 7.28 -0.19 4.63
CA GLY A 64 7.10 -1.01 3.43
C GLY A 64 6.40 -0.22 2.32
N GLY A 65 7.10 0.01 1.20
CA GLY A 65 6.59 0.77 0.06
C GLY A 65 7.06 2.22 0.00
N ASP A 66 7.87 2.68 0.97
CA ASP A 66 8.47 4.00 0.93
C ASP A 66 9.52 4.12 -0.18
N PHE A 67 9.54 5.26 -0.86
CA PHE A 67 10.60 5.65 -1.78
C PHE A 67 11.38 6.83 -1.20
N ILE A 68 12.63 6.59 -0.82
CA ILE A 68 13.47 7.58 -0.13
C ILE A 68 14.46 8.18 -1.13
N LEU A 69 14.47 9.51 -1.23
CA LEU A 69 15.42 10.26 -2.05
C LEU A 69 16.41 11.01 -1.17
N VAL A 70 17.70 10.70 -1.33
CA VAL A 70 18.80 11.40 -0.66
C VAL A 70 19.61 12.14 -1.72
N ALA A 71 19.67 13.47 -1.62
CA ALA A 71 20.41 14.32 -2.55
C ALA A 71 21.42 15.20 -1.80
N SER A 72 22.66 15.25 -2.31
CA SER A 72 23.75 16.06 -1.77
C SER A 72 24.46 16.82 -2.89
N ARG A 73 25.25 17.85 -2.53
CA ARG A 73 26.00 18.68 -3.47
C ARG A 73 27.24 17.99 -4.01
#